data_AF-A0A9Q0G638-F1
#
_entry.id   AF-A0A9Q0G638-F1
#
_cell.length_a   1.000
_cell.length_b   1.000
_cell.length_c   1.000
_cell.angle_alpha   90.00
_cell.angle_beta   90.00
_cell.angle_gamma   90.00
#
_symmetry.space_group_name_H-M   'P 1'
#
loop_
_entity.id
_entity.type
_entity.pdbx_description
1 polymer ?
#
loop_
_entity_poly.entity_id
_entity_poly.type
_entity_poly.pdbx_seq_one_letter_code
_entity_poly.pdbx_strand_id
1 'polypeptide(L)'
;MEGAHFLLVYALLALASSIAFASDPGPLQDFCAATNDPSTGVLLNGRLCKDPKLTTVNDFTFSGLNIRADTSNQFGFNITFAIIDEFPGVNTLGISTARIDFAANGGLNPLHLHPRASEALVCMEGTLYAGFVTALPEYRLFAKILRPGDAFVFPQGLIHFQLNVGKTDAVAFASFNSQNPGVIRVAESTFGANPPIASKVLAKSFQLDRDTVHQLQNKFGGNQDIDLEMIVANLFDEL
;
A
#
# COMPACT_ATOMS: atom_id res chain seq x y z
N MET A 1 16.52 -50.98 8.02
CA MET A 1 17.44 -49.82 8.03
C MET A 1 16.93 -48.70 7.11
N GLU A 2 16.37 -49.01 5.93
CA GLU A 2 15.89 -47.98 4.98
C GLU A 2 14.82 -47.02 5.54
N GLY A 3 13.83 -47.50 6.31
CA GLY A 3 12.81 -46.63 6.90
C GLY A 3 13.33 -45.60 7.90
N ALA A 4 14.43 -45.90 8.60
CA ALA A 4 15.06 -44.97 9.53
C ALA A 4 15.78 -43.82 8.80
N HIS A 5 16.35 -44.11 7.63
CA HIS A 5 16.97 -43.10 6.78
C HIS A 5 15.93 -42.14 6.17
N PHE A 6 14.78 -42.65 5.73
CA PHE A 6 13.68 -41.81 5.27
C PHE A 6 13.17 -40.88 6.38
N LEU A 7 12.94 -41.40 7.59
CA LEU A 7 12.52 -40.58 8.73
C LEU A 7 13.54 -39.50 9.10
N LEU A 8 14.84 -39.82 9.07
CA LEU A 8 15.92 -38.87 9.33
C LEU A 8 15.94 -37.76 8.27
N VAL A 9 15.77 -38.11 7.00
CA VAL A 9 15.72 -37.15 5.89
C VAL A 9 14.51 -36.21 6.02
N TYR A 10 13.32 -36.73 6.32
CA TYR A 10 12.13 -35.90 6.56
C TYR A 10 12.28 -34.98 7.78
N ALA A 11 12.90 -35.47 8.86
CA ALA A 11 13.18 -34.65 10.04
C ALA A 11 14.16 -33.51 9.72
N LEU A 12 15.22 -33.78 8.95
CA LEU A 12 16.18 -32.77 8.51
C LEU A 12 15.54 -31.73 7.56
N LEU A 13 14.67 -32.15 6.65
CA LEU A 13 13.91 -31.26 5.76
C LEU A 13 12.93 -30.37 6.54
N ALA A 14 12.24 -30.91 7.54
CA ALA A 14 11.34 -30.16 8.41
C ALA A 14 12.09 -29.16 9.32
N LEU A 15 13.31 -29.50 9.75
CA LEU A 15 14.19 -28.58 10.49
C LEU A 15 14.79 -27.49 9.59
N ALA A 16 14.93 -27.77 8.28
CA ALA A 16 15.43 -26.82 7.29
C ALA A 16 14.35 -25.89 6.72
N SER A 17 13.06 -26.18 6.94
CA SER A 17 11.97 -25.29 6.53
C SER A 17 11.87 -24.08 7.47
N SER A 18 12.31 -22.92 7.00
CA SER A 18 12.04 -21.64 7.64
C SER A 18 10.58 -21.24 7.47
N ILE A 19 9.93 -20.83 8.56
CA ILE A 19 8.60 -20.24 8.50
C ILE A 19 8.75 -18.84 7.90
N ALA A 20 8.31 -18.68 6.65
CA ALA A 20 8.20 -17.35 6.04
C ALA A 20 6.94 -16.67 6.57
N PHE A 21 7.10 -15.57 7.29
CA PHE A 21 5.98 -14.73 7.70
C PHE A 21 5.68 -13.72 6.58
N ALA A 22 4.41 -13.63 6.18
CA ALA A 22 3.93 -12.67 5.19
C ALA A 22 3.53 -11.31 5.80
N SER A 23 3.84 -11.11 7.09
CA SER A 23 3.61 -9.89 7.86
C SER A 23 4.94 -9.29 8.31
N ASP A 24 4.91 -8.07 8.84
CA ASP A 24 6.08 -7.46 9.48
C ASP A 24 6.71 -8.41 10.52
N PRO A 25 8.06 -8.53 10.57
CA PRO A 25 8.74 -9.32 11.59
C PRO A 25 8.41 -8.81 12.99
N GLY A 26 8.25 -9.72 13.95
CA GLY A 26 8.08 -9.34 15.35
C GLY A 26 9.32 -8.63 15.91
N PRO A 27 9.15 -7.70 16.87
CA PRO A 27 10.26 -7.00 17.48
C PRO A 27 11.09 -7.95 18.35
N LEU A 28 12.42 -7.76 18.38
CA LEU A 28 13.36 -8.52 19.21
C LEU A 28 13.78 -7.79 20.49
N GLN A 29 13.24 -6.59 20.70
CA GLN A 29 13.48 -5.70 21.83
C GLN A 29 12.27 -4.79 22.00
N ASP A 30 12.16 -4.11 23.15
CA ASP A 30 11.00 -3.27 23.47
C ASP A 30 10.73 -2.16 22.43
N PHE A 31 11.79 -1.56 21.87
CA PHE A 31 11.66 -0.53 20.84
C PHE A 31 12.91 -0.45 19.93
N CYS A 32 12.70 0.04 18.72
CA CYS A 32 13.76 0.35 17.75
C CYS A 32 13.30 1.55 16.90
N ALA A 33 13.35 2.77 17.47
CA ALA A 33 12.96 3.97 16.72
C ALA A 33 13.81 4.11 15.45
N ALA A 34 13.17 4.32 14.29
CA ALA A 34 13.88 4.44 13.02
C ALA A 34 14.83 5.65 13.01
N THR A 35 15.97 5.48 12.35
CA THR A 35 16.87 6.59 12.01
C THR A 35 17.23 6.56 10.53
N ASN A 36 17.37 7.75 9.94
CA ASN A 36 17.78 7.95 8.55
C ASN A 36 19.22 8.46 8.50
N ASP A 37 20.14 7.78 9.21
CA ASP A 37 21.56 8.14 9.15
C ASP A 37 22.17 7.66 7.82
N PRO A 38 22.38 8.57 6.84
CA PRO A 38 22.87 8.21 5.52
C PRO A 38 24.35 7.81 5.55
N SER A 39 25.07 8.14 6.64
CA SER A 39 26.51 7.86 6.77
C SER A 39 26.80 6.37 6.93
N THR A 40 25.79 5.59 7.33
CA THR A 40 25.94 4.14 7.52
C THR A 40 26.00 3.37 6.20
N GLY A 41 25.34 3.85 5.14
CA GLY A 41 25.27 3.17 3.83
C GLY A 41 24.66 1.76 3.86
N VAL A 42 24.06 1.34 4.98
CA VAL A 42 23.52 -0.02 5.15
C VAL A 42 22.05 -0.05 4.73
N LEU A 43 21.73 -0.97 3.82
CA LEU A 43 20.36 -1.32 3.46
C LEU A 43 19.95 -2.62 4.17
N LEU A 44 18.78 -2.62 4.80
CA LEU A 44 18.19 -3.79 5.43
C LEU A 44 16.67 -3.83 5.21
N ASN A 45 16.04 -4.94 5.59
CA ASN A 45 14.59 -5.01 5.65
C ASN A 45 14.06 -4.15 6.82
N GLY A 46 13.38 -3.05 6.53
CA GLY A 46 12.91 -2.08 7.53
C GLY A 46 13.80 -0.83 7.61
N ARG A 47 14.10 -0.37 8.83
CA ARG A 47 14.97 0.79 9.09
C ARG A 47 15.97 0.49 10.20
N LEU A 48 17.12 1.17 10.16
CA LEU A 48 18.09 1.14 11.26
C LEU A 48 17.48 1.71 12.54
N CYS A 49 17.87 1.14 13.68
CA CYS A 49 17.50 1.67 14.99
C CYS A 49 18.41 2.84 15.36
N LYS A 50 17.83 3.90 15.89
CA LYS A 50 18.54 4.90 16.70
C LYS A 50 19.10 4.25 17.97
N ASP A 51 20.24 4.74 18.47
CA ASP A 51 20.77 4.29 19.76
C ASP A 51 19.70 4.47 20.87
N PRO A 52 19.31 3.40 21.59
CA PRO A 52 18.34 3.49 22.66
C PRO A 52 18.66 4.56 23.71
N LYS A 53 19.95 4.84 23.96
CA LYS A 53 20.39 5.88 24.91
C LYS A 53 20.13 7.31 24.42
N LEU A 54 20.00 7.49 23.11
CA LEU A 54 19.72 8.78 22.47
C LEU A 54 18.24 8.95 22.10
N THR A 55 17.42 7.92 22.37
CA THR A 55 16.00 7.93 22.06
C THR A 55 15.23 8.76 23.10
N THR A 56 14.24 9.51 22.64
CA THR A 56 13.42 10.43 23.44
C THR A 56 11.94 10.18 23.17
N VAL A 57 11.06 10.78 23.97
CA VAL A 57 9.60 10.70 23.75
C VAL A 57 9.19 11.18 22.35
N ASN A 58 9.91 12.15 21.79
CA ASN A 58 9.61 12.70 20.46
C ASN A 58 9.78 11.67 19.34
N ASP A 59 10.64 10.65 19.53
CA ASP A 59 10.81 9.56 18.57
C ASP A 59 9.57 8.64 18.53
N PHE A 60 8.71 8.69 19.56
CA PHE A 60 7.50 7.87 19.73
C PHE A 60 6.19 8.66 19.62
N THR A 61 6.25 9.93 19.23
CA THR A 61 5.06 10.76 19.04
C THR A 61 5.00 11.30 17.63
N PHE A 62 3.81 11.23 17.02
CA PHE A 62 3.51 11.92 15.77
C PHE A 62 2.41 12.96 16.01
N SER A 63 2.69 14.20 15.63
CA SER A 63 1.74 15.32 15.69
C SER A 63 1.35 15.75 14.28
N GLY A 64 0.12 16.21 14.09
CA GLY A 64 -0.35 16.72 12.80
C GLY A 64 -1.63 16.04 12.28
N LEU A 65 -1.99 14.85 12.78
CA LEU A 65 -3.24 14.18 12.37
C LEU A 65 -4.51 14.93 12.82
N ASN A 66 -4.40 15.95 13.67
CA ASN A 66 -5.53 16.84 14.00
C ASN A 66 -5.79 17.90 12.92
N ILE A 67 -4.84 18.13 12.01
CA ILE A 67 -4.90 19.16 10.97
C ILE A 67 -5.53 18.55 9.72
N ARG A 68 -6.49 19.26 9.11
CA ARG A 68 -7.08 18.87 7.83
C ARG A 68 -6.08 19.08 6.70
N ALA A 69 -5.88 18.08 5.87
CA ALA A 69 -5.09 18.21 4.66
C ALA A 69 -5.87 18.92 3.54
N ASP A 70 -5.16 19.59 2.62
CA ASP A 70 -5.77 20.26 1.47
C ASP A 70 -6.29 19.23 0.46
N THR A 71 -7.60 19.26 0.20
CA THR A 71 -8.28 18.36 -0.75
C THR A 71 -8.50 19.03 -2.12
N SER A 72 -7.88 20.17 -2.40
CA SER A 72 -7.99 20.92 -3.66
C SER A 72 -7.22 20.26 -4.82
N ASN A 73 -7.56 19.01 -5.13
CA ASN A 73 -6.97 18.24 -6.21
C ASN A 73 -8.04 17.47 -7.00
N GLN A 74 -7.64 16.84 -8.11
CA GLN A 74 -8.57 16.20 -9.05
C GLN A 74 -9.46 15.10 -8.44
N PHE A 75 -9.02 14.49 -7.34
CA PHE A 75 -9.75 13.43 -6.67
C PHE A 75 -10.53 13.92 -5.44
N GLY A 76 -10.27 15.14 -4.97
CA GLY A 76 -10.98 15.71 -3.82
C GLY A 76 -10.68 14.99 -2.50
N PHE A 77 -9.51 14.40 -2.32
CA PHE A 77 -9.10 13.78 -1.05
C PHE A 77 -7.60 13.98 -0.81
N ASN A 78 -7.16 13.82 0.44
CA ASN A 78 -5.74 13.83 0.78
C ASN A 78 -5.48 12.91 1.98
N ILE A 79 -4.27 12.38 2.08
CA ILE A 79 -3.83 11.48 3.15
C ILE A 79 -2.66 12.13 3.88
N THR A 80 -2.78 12.24 5.20
CA THR A 80 -1.65 12.50 6.08
C THR A 80 -1.18 11.17 6.65
N PHE A 81 -0.03 10.69 6.16
CA PHE A 81 0.57 9.43 6.61
C PHE A 81 1.28 9.60 7.96
N ALA A 82 1.14 8.58 8.80
CA ALA A 82 1.96 8.35 9.99
C ALA A 82 2.47 6.90 9.93
N ILE A 83 3.21 6.61 8.86
CA ILE A 83 3.89 5.34 8.63
C ILE A 83 5.36 5.48 9.02
N ILE A 84 6.18 4.44 8.83
CA ILE A 84 7.58 4.45 9.26
C ILE A 84 8.43 5.64 8.76
N ASP A 85 8.06 6.25 7.64
CA ASP A 85 8.80 7.37 7.05
C ASP A 85 8.57 8.69 7.81
N GLU A 86 7.39 8.89 8.42
CA GLU A 86 7.03 10.07 9.20
C GLU A 86 6.99 9.82 10.72
N PHE A 87 6.78 8.57 11.14
CA PHE A 87 6.60 8.16 12.52
C PHE A 87 7.65 7.10 12.92
N PRO A 88 8.87 7.51 13.30
CA PRO A 88 9.99 6.58 13.54
C PRO A 88 9.72 5.50 14.59
N GLY A 89 8.91 5.81 15.60
CA GLY A 89 8.58 4.92 16.70
C GLY A 89 7.81 3.66 16.28
N VAL A 90 7.21 3.61 15.09
CA VAL A 90 6.49 2.41 14.63
C VAL A 90 7.40 1.31 14.08
N ASN A 91 8.69 1.59 13.88
CA ASN A 91 9.63 0.62 13.35
C ASN A 91 9.72 -0.62 14.25
N THR A 92 9.69 -1.80 13.63
CA THR A 92 9.60 -3.14 14.21
C THR A 92 8.28 -3.49 14.92
N LEU A 93 7.32 -2.57 15.03
CA LEU A 93 6.09 -2.79 15.80
C LEU A 93 4.92 -3.34 14.98
N GLY A 94 5.06 -3.44 13.65
CA GLY A 94 4.04 -4.02 12.78
C GLY A 94 2.73 -3.24 12.74
N ILE A 95 2.76 -1.94 13.02
CA ILE A 95 1.57 -1.07 13.00
C ILE A 95 1.89 0.29 12.36
N SER A 96 0.88 0.94 11.81
CA SER A 96 0.93 2.35 11.42
C SER A 96 -0.47 2.93 11.30
N THR A 97 -0.57 4.25 11.07
CA THR A 97 -1.86 4.91 10.88
C THR A 97 -1.79 6.00 9.83
N ALA A 98 -2.95 6.44 9.35
CA ALA A 98 -3.08 7.59 8.49
C ALA A 98 -4.41 8.30 8.75
N ARG A 99 -4.45 9.61 8.50
CA ARG A 99 -5.68 10.38 8.39
C ARG A 99 -6.01 10.59 6.93
N ILE A 100 -7.29 10.48 6.59
CA ILE A 100 -7.81 10.74 5.25
C ILE A 100 -8.87 11.82 5.34
N ASP A 101 -8.66 12.91 4.61
CA ASP A 101 -9.61 14.01 4.45
C ASP A 101 -10.25 13.94 3.06
N PHE A 102 -11.56 14.09 2.98
CA PHE A 102 -12.33 14.06 1.74
C PHE A 102 -13.16 15.32 1.59
N ALA A 103 -13.06 15.98 0.43
CA ALA A 103 -13.91 17.08 0.04
C ALA A 103 -15.38 16.64 -0.03
N ALA A 104 -16.29 17.56 0.29
CA ALA A 104 -17.72 17.39 0.10
C ALA A 104 -18.08 17.07 -1.36
N ASN A 105 -19.21 16.37 -1.55
CA ASN A 105 -19.82 16.12 -2.86
C ASN A 105 -18.95 15.34 -3.85
N GLY A 106 -18.18 14.36 -3.38
CA GLY A 106 -17.51 13.39 -4.26
C GLY A 106 -16.01 13.22 -4.07
N GLY A 107 -15.42 13.70 -2.97
CA GLY A 107 -14.04 13.38 -2.63
C GLY A 107 -13.82 11.87 -2.61
N LEU A 108 -12.86 11.38 -3.40
CA LEU A 108 -12.67 9.97 -3.72
C LEU A 108 -11.23 9.57 -3.43
N ASN A 109 -11.02 8.67 -2.47
CA ASN A 109 -9.79 7.88 -2.46
C ASN A 109 -9.99 6.74 -3.48
N PRO A 110 -9.33 6.80 -4.66
CA PRO A 110 -9.64 5.94 -5.80
C PRO A 110 -9.31 4.47 -5.50
N LEU A 111 -9.65 3.58 -6.43
CA LEU A 111 -9.34 2.15 -6.30
C LEU A 111 -7.84 1.95 -6.01
N HIS A 112 -7.55 1.34 -4.86
CA HIS A 112 -6.19 1.05 -4.41
C HIS A 112 -6.14 -0.22 -3.58
N LEU A 113 -4.92 -0.69 -3.29
CA LEU A 113 -4.67 -1.82 -2.39
C LEU A 113 -3.36 -1.63 -1.62
N HIS A 114 -3.28 -2.30 -0.47
CA HIS A 114 -2.09 -2.34 0.37
C HIS A 114 -1.43 -3.72 0.25
N PRO A 115 -0.25 -3.84 -0.39
CA PRO A 115 0.38 -5.14 -0.61
C PRO A 115 0.84 -5.82 0.68
N ARG A 116 1.08 -5.05 1.75
CA ARG A 116 1.71 -5.54 2.98
C ARG A 116 0.87 -5.37 4.25
N ALA A 117 -0.37 -4.89 4.15
CA ALA A 117 -1.23 -4.73 5.31
C ALA A 117 -2.71 -4.90 4.99
N SER A 118 -3.45 -5.41 5.97
CA SER A 118 -4.87 -5.13 6.11
C SER A 118 -5.07 -3.74 6.71
N GLU A 119 -6.20 -3.12 6.43
CA GLU A 119 -6.58 -1.80 6.94
C GLU A 119 -7.87 -1.90 7.75
N ALA A 120 -7.91 -1.24 8.90
CA ALA A 120 -9.12 -0.91 9.62
C ALA A 120 -9.37 0.60 9.53
N LEU A 121 -10.47 1.00 8.90
CA LEU A 121 -10.89 2.38 8.75
C LEU A 121 -11.99 2.72 9.75
N VAL A 122 -11.89 3.86 10.41
CA VAL A 122 -12.95 4.46 11.22
C VAL A 122 -13.36 5.80 10.62
N CYS A 123 -14.65 5.94 10.29
CA CYS A 123 -15.21 7.22 9.87
C CYS A 123 -15.40 8.11 11.10
N MET A 124 -14.79 9.29 11.10
CA MET A 124 -14.87 10.25 12.21
C MET A 124 -15.85 11.38 11.93
N GLU A 125 -15.93 11.82 10.66
CA GLU A 125 -16.81 12.90 10.22
C GLU A 125 -17.36 12.60 8.82
N GLY A 126 -18.52 13.17 8.49
CA GLY A 126 -19.11 13.11 7.14
C GLY A 126 -19.87 11.81 6.84
N THR A 127 -19.87 11.38 5.57
CA THR A 127 -20.59 10.16 5.13
C THR A 127 -19.85 9.52 3.97
N LEU A 128 -19.28 8.33 4.21
CA LEU A 128 -18.41 7.65 3.25
C LEU A 128 -19.09 6.41 2.68
N TYR A 129 -19.15 6.27 1.36
CA TYR A 129 -19.37 4.99 0.70
C TYR A 129 -18.02 4.29 0.55
N ALA A 130 -17.84 3.19 1.27
CA ALA A 130 -16.58 2.44 1.29
C ALA A 130 -16.82 0.97 0.94
N GLY A 131 -15.86 0.34 0.27
CA GLY A 131 -15.95 -1.08 -0.05
C GLY A 131 -14.70 -1.69 -0.64
N PHE A 132 -14.65 -3.03 -0.65
CA PHE A 132 -13.60 -3.83 -1.30
C PHE A 132 -14.20 -4.90 -2.21
N VAL A 133 -13.38 -5.39 -3.14
CA VAL A 133 -13.74 -6.47 -4.07
C VAL A 133 -12.92 -7.72 -3.74
N THR A 134 -13.58 -8.88 -3.65
CA THR A 134 -12.88 -10.16 -3.42
C THR A 134 -12.08 -10.60 -4.64
N ALA A 135 -11.13 -11.51 -4.43
CA ALA A 135 -10.43 -12.18 -5.52
C ALA A 135 -11.35 -13.13 -6.31
N LEU A 136 -10.79 -13.77 -7.34
CA LEU A 136 -11.39 -14.91 -8.05
C LEU A 136 -11.88 -15.98 -7.05
N PRO A 137 -12.98 -16.68 -7.36
CA PRO A 137 -13.74 -16.64 -8.63
C PRO A 137 -14.86 -15.59 -8.67
N GLU A 138 -15.24 -14.97 -7.56
CA GLU A 138 -16.50 -14.22 -7.46
C GLU A 138 -16.39 -12.74 -7.86
N TYR A 139 -15.24 -12.10 -7.62
CA TYR A 139 -15.09 -10.64 -7.74
C TYR A 139 -16.23 -9.86 -7.05
N ARG A 140 -16.65 -10.33 -5.87
CA ARG A 140 -17.80 -9.82 -5.15
C ARG A 140 -17.46 -8.51 -4.45
N LEU A 141 -18.32 -7.51 -4.62
CA LEU A 141 -18.25 -6.24 -3.89
C LEU A 141 -18.87 -6.38 -2.49
N PHE A 142 -18.12 -5.99 -1.46
CA PHE A 142 -18.62 -5.70 -0.12
C PHE A 142 -18.51 -4.19 0.10
N ALA A 143 -19.64 -3.50 0.27
CA ALA A 143 -19.64 -2.06 0.45
C ALA A 143 -20.76 -1.60 1.38
N LYS A 144 -20.53 -0.47 2.06
CA LYS A 144 -21.50 0.15 2.98
C LYS A 144 -21.32 1.66 3.02
N ILE A 145 -22.41 2.36 3.35
CA ILE A 145 -22.36 3.76 3.79
C ILE A 145 -21.97 3.81 5.26
N LEU A 146 -20.83 4.43 5.55
CA LEU A 146 -20.29 4.67 6.88
C LEU A 146 -20.67 6.06 7.36
N ARG A 147 -21.02 6.15 8.65
CA ARG A 147 -21.27 7.38 9.41
C ARG A 147 -20.22 7.52 10.52
N PRO A 148 -20.13 8.70 11.17
CA PRO A 148 -19.23 8.89 12.30
C PRO A 148 -19.38 7.78 13.36
N GLY A 149 -18.28 7.14 13.72
CA GLY A 149 -18.20 6.01 14.63
C GLY A 149 -18.28 4.63 13.97
N ASP A 150 -18.65 4.53 12.70
CA ASP A 150 -18.63 3.26 11.97
C ASP A 150 -17.19 2.88 11.59
N ALA A 151 -16.88 1.59 11.73
CA ALA A 151 -15.63 0.99 11.27
C ALA A 151 -15.86 0.07 10.06
N PHE A 152 -14.85 -0.04 9.20
CA PHE A 152 -14.84 -0.93 8.04
C PHE A 152 -13.45 -1.52 7.85
N VAL A 153 -13.37 -2.82 7.52
CA VAL A 153 -12.10 -3.53 7.36
C VAL A 153 -11.85 -3.85 5.89
N PHE A 154 -10.61 -3.63 5.45
CA PHE A 154 -10.12 -3.98 4.12
C PHE A 154 -9.05 -5.07 4.27
N PRO A 155 -9.29 -6.30 3.76
CA PRO A 155 -8.29 -7.35 3.80
C PRO A 155 -7.05 -7.01 2.96
N GLN A 156 -5.88 -7.47 3.43
CA GLN A 156 -4.60 -7.24 2.75
C GLN A 156 -4.64 -7.61 1.27
N GLY A 157 -4.13 -6.70 0.43
CA GLY A 157 -3.99 -6.91 -1.01
C GLY A 157 -5.28 -6.82 -1.82
N LEU A 158 -6.46 -6.64 -1.21
CA LEU A 158 -7.70 -6.48 -1.96
C LEU A 158 -7.91 -5.03 -2.41
N ILE A 159 -8.41 -4.88 -3.65
CA ILE A 159 -8.79 -3.59 -4.21
C ILE A 159 -9.97 -3.03 -3.42
N HIS A 160 -9.84 -1.80 -2.97
CA HIS A 160 -10.86 -1.09 -2.21
C HIS A 160 -10.83 0.42 -2.49
N PHE A 161 -11.85 1.13 -1.99
CA PHE A 161 -12.05 2.56 -2.23
C PHE A 161 -12.85 3.21 -1.09
N GLN A 162 -12.83 4.54 -1.04
CA GLN A 162 -13.75 5.34 -0.23
C GLN A 162 -14.19 6.58 -1.02
N LEU A 163 -15.50 6.85 -1.04
CA LEU A 163 -16.11 7.99 -1.70
C LEU A 163 -16.95 8.78 -0.69
N ASN A 164 -16.70 10.08 -0.55
CA ASN A 164 -17.55 10.97 0.21
C ASN A 164 -18.83 11.27 -0.58
N VAL A 165 -19.94 10.69 -0.13
CA VAL A 165 -21.29 10.90 -0.70
C VAL A 165 -22.08 11.95 0.07
N GLY A 166 -21.48 12.53 1.12
CA GLY A 166 -22.06 13.60 1.92
C GLY A 166 -21.93 14.97 1.27
N LYS A 167 -22.75 15.91 1.74
CA LYS A 167 -22.71 17.34 1.36
C LYS A 167 -21.70 18.16 2.17
N THR A 168 -21.00 17.51 3.09
CA THR A 168 -19.96 18.10 3.94
C THR A 168 -18.69 17.28 3.78
N ASP A 169 -17.56 17.88 4.12
CA ASP A 169 -16.29 17.19 4.14
C ASP A 169 -16.34 16.00 5.11
N ALA A 170 -15.58 14.95 4.79
CA ALA A 170 -15.49 13.76 5.61
C ALA A 170 -14.05 13.54 6.09
N VAL A 171 -13.93 12.89 7.24
CA VAL A 171 -12.64 12.54 7.85
C VAL A 171 -12.71 11.09 8.26
N ALA A 172 -11.65 10.33 7.95
CA ALA A 172 -11.48 8.98 8.45
C ALA A 172 -10.03 8.73 8.91
N PHE A 173 -9.87 7.76 9.80
CA PHE A 173 -8.57 7.27 10.23
C PHE A 173 -8.42 5.82 9.83
N ALA A 174 -7.29 5.50 9.22
CA ALA A 174 -6.90 4.16 8.85
C ALA A 174 -5.82 3.65 9.82
N SER A 175 -5.91 2.40 10.24
CA SER A 175 -4.88 1.68 10.98
C SER A 175 -4.47 0.45 10.19
N PHE A 176 -3.17 0.21 10.13
CA PHE A 176 -2.58 -0.88 9.34
C PHE A 176 -1.82 -1.83 10.26
N ASN A 177 -1.83 -3.12 9.95
CA ASN A 177 -0.98 -4.13 10.60
C ASN A 177 0.40 -4.27 9.94
N SER A 178 0.99 -3.16 9.52
CA SER A 178 2.37 -3.04 9.07
C SER A 178 2.87 -1.63 9.34
N GLN A 179 4.14 -1.47 9.65
CA GLN A 179 4.84 -0.19 9.72
C GLN A 179 4.91 0.50 8.35
N ASN A 180 4.82 -0.27 7.26
CA ASN A 180 4.83 0.21 5.89
C ASN A 180 3.85 -0.61 5.04
N PRO A 181 2.56 -0.24 5.00
CA PRO A 181 1.53 -0.98 4.25
C PRO A 181 1.80 -0.98 2.74
N GLY A 182 2.44 0.08 2.23
CA GLY A 182 2.51 0.39 0.81
C GLY A 182 1.15 0.77 0.22
N VAL A 183 1.13 1.47 -0.91
CA VAL A 183 -0.12 1.82 -1.61
C VAL A 183 0.08 1.59 -3.09
N ILE A 184 -0.79 0.79 -3.70
CA ILE A 184 -0.89 0.66 -5.15
C ILE A 184 -2.22 1.25 -5.56
N ARG A 185 -2.20 2.44 -6.17
CA ARG A 185 -3.40 3.01 -6.80
C ARG A 185 -3.56 2.42 -8.19
N VAL A 186 -4.72 1.83 -8.46
CA VAL A 186 -4.91 0.95 -9.62
C VAL A 186 -4.71 1.70 -10.93
N ALA A 187 -5.31 2.88 -11.08
CA ALA A 187 -5.22 3.63 -12.34
C ALA A 187 -3.81 4.20 -12.56
N GLU A 188 -3.22 4.82 -11.54
CA GLU A 188 -1.89 5.42 -11.58
C GLU A 188 -0.80 4.38 -11.83
N SER A 189 -0.85 3.22 -11.15
CA SER A 189 0.13 2.15 -11.37
C SER A 189 -0.03 1.46 -12.74
N THR A 190 -1.23 1.47 -13.31
CA THR A 190 -1.52 0.82 -14.58
C THR A 190 -1.22 1.72 -15.78
N PHE A 191 -1.69 2.96 -15.73
CA PHE A 191 -1.63 3.91 -16.85
C PHE A 191 -0.51 4.96 -16.68
N GLY A 192 -0.03 5.17 -15.46
CA GLY A 192 1.05 6.12 -15.12
C GLY A 192 2.36 5.45 -14.68
N ALA A 193 2.55 4.16 -14.96
CA ALA A 193 3.80 3.47 -14.69
C ALA A 193 4.99 4.18 -15.37
N ASN A 194 6.17 4.13 -14.73
CA ASN A 194 7.39 4.67 -15.28
C ASN A 194 8.54 3.65 -15.15
N PRO A 195 9.04 3.08 -16.27
CA PRO A 195 8.59 3.30 -17.64
C PRO A 195 7.15 2.76 -17.88
N PRO A 196 6.42 3.27 -18.89
CA PRO A 196 5.01 2.91 -19.11
C PRO A 196 4.81 1.44 -19.48
N ILE A 197 3.68 0.84 -19.09
CA ILE A 197 3.28 -0.48 -19.60
C ILE A 197 2.97 -0.34 -21.09
N ALA A 198 3.52 -1.25 -21.91
CA ALA A 198 3.30 -1.24 -23.36
C ALA A 198 1.79 -1.19 -23.69
N SER A 199 1.40 -0.26 -24.56
CA SER A 199 -0.01 -0.01 -24.88
C SER A 199 -0.74 -1.25 -25.38
N LYS A 200 -0.03 -2.17 -26.07
CA LYS A 200 -0.58 -3.46 -26.53
C LYS A 200 -1.05 -4.35 -25.37
N VAL A 201 -0.32 -4.37 -24.26
CA VAL A 201 -0.70 -5.13 -23.05
C VAL A 201 -1.95 -4.52 -22.44
N LEU A 202 -1.98 -3.20 -22.28
CA LEU A 202 -3.12 -2.49 -21.70
C LEU A 202 -4.37 -2.59 -22.59
N ALA A 203 -4.23 -2.37 -23.90
CA ALA A 203 -5.32 -2.49 -24.86
C ALA A 203 -5.97 -3.88 -24.80
N LYS A 204 -5.14 -4.93 -24.76
CA LYS A 204 -5.64 -6.30 -24.64
C LYS A 204 -6.26 -6.60 -23.27
N SER A 205 -5.68 -6.08 -22.18
CA SER A 205 -6.14 -6.33 -20.82
C SER A 205 -7.47 -5.64 -20.52
N PHE A 206 -7.64 -4.40 -21.00
CA PHE A 206 -8.85 -3.60 -20.77
C PHE A 206 -9.88 -3.71 -21.90
N GLN A 207 -9.57 -4.44 -22.97
CA GLN A 207 -10.42 -4.59 -24.17
C GLN A 207 -10.74 -3.23 -24.83
N LEU A 208 -9.72 -2.38 -24.90
CA LEU A 208 -9.78 -1.04 -25.49
C LEU A 208 -8.92 -0.98 -26.75
N ASP A 209 -9.18 0.01 -27.60
CA ASP A 209 -8.24 0.38 -28.66
C ASP A 209 -7.02 1.11 -28.09
N ARG A 210 -5.93 1.16 -28.88
CA ARG A 210 -4.67 1.79 -28.45
C ARG A 210 -4.81 3.29 -28.23
N ASP A 211 -5.64 3.99 -29.02
CA ASP A 211 -5.81 5.43 -28.88
C ASP A 211 -6.48 5.78 -27.55
N THR A 212 -7.48 5.01 -27.15
CA THR A 212 -8.10 5.12 -25.82
C THR A 212 -7.09 4.83 -24.70
N VAL A 213 -6.23 3.82 -24.86
CA VAL A 213 -5.16 3.53 -23.88
C VAL A 213 -4.18 4.70 -23.77
N HIS A 214 -3.75 5.27 -24.90
CA HIS A 214 -2.86 6.44 -24.89
C HIS A 214 -3.50 7.64 -24.22
N GLN A 215 -4.79 7.88 -24.46
CA GLN A 215 -5.54 8.92 -23.74
C GLN A 215 -5.54 8.69 -22.22
N LEU A 216 -5.70 7.44 -21.77
CA LEU A 216 -5.61 7.10 -20.35
C LEU A 216 -4.19 7.31 -19.82
N GLN A 217 -3.16 6.83 -20.50
CA GLN A 217 -1.76 7.01 -20.09
C GLN A 217 -1.38 8.48 -19.96
N ASN A 218 -1.80 9.33 -20.92
CA ASN A 218 -1.59 10.77 -20.88
C ASN A 218 -2.23 11.45 -19.67
N LYS A 219 -3.38 10.96 -19.18
CA LYS A 219 -4.02 11.48 -17.96
C LYS A 219 -3.21 11.20 -16.70
N PHE A 220 -2.36 10.17 -16.72
CA PHE A 220 -1.56 9.73 -15.57
C PHE A 220 -0.04 9.91 -15.78
N GLY A 221 0.38 10.67 -16.80
CA GLY A 221 1.78 11.02 -17.04
C GLY A 221 2.62 9.97 -17.77
N GLY A 222 2.01 8.91 -18.29
CA GLY A 222 2.69 7.92 -19.14
C GLY A 222 2.94 8.50 -20.53
N ASN A 223 4.15 9.00 -20.79
CA ASN A 223 4.41 9.84 -21.98
C ASN A 223 5.22 9.18 -23.10
N GLN A 224 5.53 7.88 -23.04
CA GLN A 224 6.24 7.17 -24.12
C GLN A 224 5.76 5.72 -24.21
N ASP A 225 5.25 5.33 -25.37
CA ASP A 225 4.90 3.93 -25.61
C ASP A 225 6.19 3.11 -25.74
N ILE A 226 6.25 1.98 -25.06
CA ILE A 226 7.35 1.05 -25.21
C ILE A 226 7.16 0.29 -26.52
N ASP A 227 8.08 0.47 -27.45
CA ASP A 227 8.14 -0.35 -28.66
C ASP A 227 8.67 -1.75 -28.31
N LEU A 228 7.75 -2.71 -28.24
CA LEU A 228 8.07 -4.11 -27.96
C LEU A 228 8.92 -4.74 -29.06
N GLU A 229 8.86 -4.26 -30.31
CA GLU A 229 9.70 -4.78 -31.40
C GLU A 229 11.16 -4.35 -31.20
N MET A 230 11.39 -3.14 -30.71
CA MET A 230 12.72 -2.65 -30.36
C MET A 230 13.31 -3.39 -29.14
N ILE A 231 12.50 -3.73 -28.13
CA ILE A 231 12.97 -4.56 -27.00
C ILE A 231 13.39 -5.95 -27.49
N VAL A 232 12.58 -6.57 -28.36
CA VAL A 232 12.88 -7.89 -28.91
C VAL A 232 14.13 -7.83 -29.79
N ALA A 233 14.31 -6.79 -30.60
CA ALA A 233 15.53 -6.60 -31.40
C ALA A 233 16.79 -6.50 -30.52
N ASN A 234 16.75 -5.69 -29.46
CA ASN A 234 17.89 -5.53 -28.55
C ASN A 234 18.22 -6.82 -27.77
N LEU A 235 17.24 -7.67 -27.48
CA LEU A 235 17.46 -8.98 -26.85
C LEU A 235 18.22 -9.96 -27.76
N PHE A 236 18.13 -9.80 -29.08
CA PHE A 236 18.88 -10.63 -30.04
C PHE A 236 20.28 -10.09 -30.32
N ASP A 237 20.56 -8.82 -30.05
CA ASP A 237 21.91 -8.23 -30.16
C ASP A 237 22.78 -8.50 -28.90
N GLU A 238 22.17 -8.96 -27.80
CA GLU A 238 22.87 -9.39 -26.57
C GLU A 238 23.19 -10.92 -26.52
N LEU A 239 22.90 -11.66 -27.60
CA LEU A 239 23.22 -13.09 -27.79
C LEU A 239 24.32 -13.30 -28.83
#